data_AF-A0A8T5PRG9-F1
#
_entry.id   AF-A0A8T5PRG9-F1
#
_cell.length_a   1.000
_cell.length_b   1.000
_cell.length_c   1.000
_cell.angle_alpha   90.00
_cell.angle_beta   90.00
_cell.angle_gamma   90.00
#
_symmetry.space_group_name_H-M   'P 1'
#
loop_
_entity.id
_entity.type
_entity.pdbx_description
1 polymer ?
#
loop_
_entity_poly.entity_id
_entity_poly.type
_entity_poly.pdbx_seq_one_letter_code
_entity_poly.pdbx_strand_id
1 'polypeptide(L)'
;MTEVYINSKFVGETEDSALFCEQFKSERRKGSIPNNANIFYNDKSDVLEIENRKGRARRPLIVVKDGIPLLTENHIKQLEKGEISWNDLVQQGVIEFLDSAEEENALVAFNENELRVENTHLEITPMSMLGLATSLVPYANHSPPARINMGSKNQKQALGFYASNFLVRMDMDVNLLHSPQIPIVKTMMHSIYSDELHPSGQNIIVAVMSYEGYNMEDSIILNKGSIDRGFGRSTYYRPSIAEELRYSGGLVDDVSIPDKDVKGYKSEHDYRYLEKDGIIYPEAQIAEGDVVIGKTSPPRFLSSLDEYNLAAATRRESSVSIAHGEQGVVDFVLVTENAEGNKLVQVRLRDQRIPEIGDKFTSRHGQKGIVGLIVPEGDMPFSSSGIIPDLIFSPHSVPSRMTISHMIELIAGKTGALSGRYIDGTTFDSEPEEELRKELLSLGFREDGFETLYNGQTGEEFKVRIYIGNMYYLKLKHMVANKIHARARGPIQLLTRQPTEGRAKEGGLRLGEMEKDTFVAHGASLLLKERFDSDKTIVPVCEKCGLIAIYDEKQNKSFCPVCGDVEVSNIEVSYAFKLVLDEFKSLCVYPALKLKNKY
;
A
#
# COMPACT_ATOMS: atom_id res chain seq x y z
N MET A 1 42.49 9.92 -37.80
CA MET A 1 41.47 9.04 -38.38
C MET A 1 40.69 8.51 -37.19
N THR A 2 39.40 8.82 -37.16
CA THR A 2 38.50 8.51 -36.05
C THR A 2 38.06 7.07 -36.19
N GLU A 3 38.22 6.26 -35.13
CA GLU A 3 37.80 4.86 -35.14
C GLU A 3 36.26 4.75 -35.07
N VAL A 4 35.69 3.82 -35.83
CA VAL A 4 34.23 3.59 -35.88
C VAL A 4 33.92 2.19 -35.34
N TYR A 5 33.09 2.17 -34.30
CA TYR A 5 32.61 0.95 -33.66
C TYR A 5 31.11 0.79 -33.91
N ILE A 6 30.68 -0.44 -34.19
CA ILE A 6 29.27 -0.81 -34.19
C ILE A 6 29.06 -1.82 -33.07
N ASN A 7 28.20 -1.50 -32.10
CA ASN A 7 27.92 -2.36 -30.95
C ASN A 7 29.22 -2.80 -30.23
N SER A 8 30.12 -1.84 -29.97
CA SER A 8 31.45 -2.05 -29.37
C SER A 8 32.39 -2.96 -30.17
N LYS A 9 32.11 -3.24 -31.44
CA LYS A 9 33.03 -3.94 -32.35
C LYS A 9 33.62 -2.94 -33.33
N PHE A 10 34.94 -2.91 -33.43
CA PHE A 10 35.63 -2.09 -34.43
C PHE A 10 35.21 -2.53 -35.84
N VAL A 11 34.86 -1.56 -36.68
CA VAL A 11 34.43 -1.80 -38.06
C VAL A 11 35.33 -1.08 -39.07
N GLY A 12 35.90 0.07 -38.71
CA GLY A 12 36.80 0.81 -39.59
C GLY A 12 37.15 2.18 -39.04
N GLU A 13 37.64 3.06 -39.91
CA GLU A 13 38.06 4.42 -39.56
C GLU A 13 37.44 5.43 -40.54
N THR A 14 37.24 6.67 -40.10
CA THR A 14 36.82 7.80 -40.95
C THR A 14 37.80 8.97 -40.83
N GLU A 15 37.95 9.76 -41.90
CA GLU A 15 38.80 10.96 -41.90
C GLU A 15 38.09 12.17 -41.27
N ASP A 16 36.76 12.28 -41.44
CA ASP A 16 35.94 13.37 -40.91
C ASP A 16 34.77 12.77 -40.11
N SER A 17 34.85 12.90 -38.78
CA SER A 17 33.85 12.38 -37.86
C SER A 17 32.59 13.23 -37.80
N ALA A 18 32.70 14.54 -38.00
CA ALA A 18 31.59 15.48 -37.98
C ALA A 18 30.69 15.26 -39.20
N LEU A 19 31.29 15.21 -40.40
CA LEU A 19 30.58 14.92 -41.63
C LEU A 19 29.91 13.54 -41.59
N PHE A 20 30.60 12.53 -41.04
CA PHE A 20 30.04 11.18 -40.89
C PHE A 20 28.81 11.18 -39.96
N CYS A 21 28.87 11.88 -38.83
CA CYS A 21 27.73 12.04 -37.92
C CYS A 21 26.53 12.71 -38.59
N GLU A 22 26.76 13.81 -39.30
CA GLU A 22 25.70 14.53 -40.01
C GLU A 22 25.06 13.68 -41.11
N GLN A 23 25.87 12.96 -41.90
CA GLN A 23 25.39 12.05 -42.92
C GLN A 23 24.58 10.90 -42.31
N PHE A 24 25.06 10.28 -41.24
CA PHE A 24 24.34 9.22 -40.55
C PHE A 24 22.98 9.70 -40.04
N LYS A 25 22.94 10.85 -39.36
CA LYS A 25 21.69 11.44 -38.84
C LYS A 25 20.75 11.83 -39.99
N SER A 26 21.26 12.40 -41.07
CA SER A 26 20.49 12.75 -42.28
C SER A 26 19.87 11.52 -42.94
N GLU A 27 20.64 10.44 -43.12
CA GLU A 27 20.14 9.19 -43.70
C GLU A 27 19.16 8.46 -42.78
N ARG A 28 19.33 8.57 -41.45
CA ARG A 28 18.32 8.10 -40.48
C ARG A 28 17.02 8.88 -40.61
N ARG A 29 17.08 10.21 -40.69
CA ARG A 29 15.89 11.08 -40.83
C ARG A 29 15.15 10.88 -42.17
N LYS A 30 15.84 10.43 -43.22
CA LYS A 30 15.22 10.03 -44.50
C LYS A 30 14.62 8.61 -44.49
N GLY A 31 14.90 7.83 -43.44
CA GLY A 31 14.47 6.43 -43.32
C GLY A 31 15.37 5.40 -44.02
N SER A 32 16.53 5.81 -44.56
CA SER A 32 17.52 4.89 -45.15
C SER A 32 18.20 4.02 -44.08
N ILE A 33 18.40 4.58 -42.88
CA ILE A 33 18.95 3.89 -41.71
C ILE A 33 17.80 3.61 -40.73
N PRO A 34 17.75 2.42 -40.09
CA PRO A 34 16.74 2.14 -39.08
C PRO A 34 16.74 3.14 -37.92
N ASN A 35 15.55 3.60 -37.51
CA ASN A 35 15.36 4.56 -36.41
C ASN A 35 15.82 4.05 -35.02
N ASN A 36 16.20 2.77 -34.92
CA ASN A 36 16.81 2.21 -33.73
C ASN A 36 18.33 2.29 -33.72
N ALA A 37 18.99 2.80 -34.77
CA ALA A 37 20.42 3.02 -34.75
C ALA A 37 20.72 4.44 -34.22
N ASN A 38 21.54 4.53 -33.18
CA ASN A 38 22.00 5.79 -32.59
C ASN A 38 23.50 5.94 -32.82
N ILE A 39 23.97 7.18 -32.98
CA ILE A 39 25.38 7.48 -33.20
C ILE A 39 25.87 8.46 -32.15
N PHE A 40 27.00 8.15 -31.55
CA PHE A 40 27.68 8.99 -30.56
C PHE A 40 29.11 9.24 -31.01
N TYR A 41 29.52 10.51 -30.95
CA TYR A 41 30.90 10.92 -31.15
C TYR A 41 31.52 11.32 -29.80
N ASN A 42 32.58 10.61 -29.42
CA ASN A 42 33.38 10.93 -28.26
C ASN A 42 34.55 11.82 -28.68
N ASP A 43 34.45 13.11 -28.35
CA ASP A 43 35.46 14.14 -28.63
C ASP A 43 36.80 13.88 -27.93
N LYS A 44 36.79 13.25 -26.74
CA LYS A 44 38.00 13.00 -25.93
C LYS A 44 38.84 11.84 -26.45
N SER A 45 38.19 10.78 -26.93
CA SER A 45 38.89 9.60 -27.44
C SER A 45 38.99 9.57 -28.97
N ASP A 46 38.34 10.51 -29.66
CA ASP A 46 38.18 10.53 -31.12
C ASP A 46 37.64 9.19 -31.65
N VAL A 47 36.51 8.77 -31.09
CA VAL A 47 35.82 7.50 -31.44
C VAL A 47 34.36 7.77 -31.78
N LEU A 48 33.88 7.12 -32.84
CA LEU A 48 32.47 7.03 -33.21
C LEU A 48 31.88 5.70 -32.80
N GLU A 49 30.82 5.72 -32.02
CA GLU A 49 30.08 4.54 -31.60
C GLU A 49 28.68 4.56 -32.20
N ILE A 50 28.35 3.53 -32.97
CA ILE A 50 27.00 3.27 -33.46
C ILE A 50 26.42 2.13 -32.64
N GLU A 51 25.28 2.38 -32.03
CA GLU A 51 24.60 1.42 -31.17
C GLU A 51 23.22 1.08 -31.72
N ASN A 52 22.95 -0.21 -31.92
CA ASN A 52 21.68 -0.72 -32.43
C ASN A 52 21.09 -1.89 -31.62
N ARG A 53 21.71 -2.25 -30.48
CA ARG A 53 21.22 -3.31 -29.60
C ARG A 53 19.84 -2.97 -29.02
N LYS A 54 19.13 -4.05 -28.64
CA LYS A 54 17.85 -4.01 -27.94
C LYS A 54 18.05 -3.67 -26.46
N GLY A 55 17.03 -3.11 -25.81
CA GLY A 55 17.02 -2.85 -24.37
C GLY A 55 17.47 -1.45 -23.93
N ARG A 56 17.79 -0.57 -24.88
CA ARG A 56 18.14 0.83 -24.60
C ARG A 56 16.90 1.67 -24.31
N ALA A 57 16.98 2.49 -23.27
CA ALA A 57 16.03 3.57 -23.05
C ALA A 57 16.34 4.69 -24.05
N ARG A 58 15.30 5.20 -24.69
CA ARG A 58 15.41 6.30 -25.65
C ARG A 58 14.35 7.35 -25.35
N ARG A 59 14.71 8.61 -25.54
CA ARG A 59 13.84 9.76 -25.34
C ARG A 59 13.50 10.37 -26.70
N PRO A 60 12.21 10.48 -27.06
CA PRO A 60 11.81 11.20 -28.26
C PRO A 60 11.96 12.71 -28.05
N LEU A 61 12.53 13.40 -29.02
CA LEU A 61 12.69 14.84 -29.03
C LEU A 61 12.30 15.41 -30.40
N ILE A 62 11.89 16.69 -30.42
CA ILE A 62 11.64 17.41 -31.65
C ILE A 62 12.98 17.87 -32.22
N VAL A 63 13.23 17.58 -33.50
CA VAL A 63 14.45 18.03 -34.18
C VAL A 63 14.36 19.54 -34.43
N VAL A 64 15.45 20.25 -34.12
CA VAL A 64 15.60 21.68 -34.37
C VAL A 64 16.69 21.88 -35.41
N LYS A 65 16.46 22.78 -36.36
CA LYS A 65 17.45 23.17 -37.36
C LYS A 65 17.53 24.68 -37.42
N ASP A 66 18.74 25.22 -37.24
CA ASP A 66 19.02 26.66 -37.30
C ASP A 66 18.10 27.49 -36.36
N GLY A 67 17.79 26.94 -35.18
CA GLY A 67 16.90 27.55 -34.19
C GLY A 67 15.40 27.40 -34.47
N ILE A 68 15.00 26.71 -35.54
CA ILE A 68 13.61 26.49 -35.91
C ILE A 68 13.24 25.01 -35.69
N PRO A 69 12.18 24.69 -34.91
CA PRO A 69 11.72 23.32 -34.77
C PRO A 69 11.12 22.81 -36.08
N LEU A 70 11.41 21.56 -36.44
CA LEU A 70 10.82 20.93 -37.63
C LEU A 70 9.33 20.59 -37.45
N LEU A 71 8.85 20.54 -36.21
CA LEU A 71 7.44 20.42 -35.91
C LEU A 71 6.75 21.77 -36.17
N THR A 72 5.76 21.78 -37.06
CA THR A 72 5.04 23.00 -37.45
C THR A 72 3.58 22.92 -37.02
N GLU A 73 2.89 24.08 -36.94
CA GLU A 73 1.45 24.11 -36.69
C GLU A 73 0.63 23.27 -37.69
N ASN A 74 1.09 23.14 -38.94
CA ASN A 74 0.40 22.31 -39.92
C ASN A 74 0.45 20.83 -39.53
N HIS A 75 1.60 20.34 -39.04
CA HIS A 75 1.70 18.98 -38.51
C HIS A 75 0.74 18.78 -37.33
N ILE A 76 0.61 19.75 -36.43
CA ILE A 76 -0.32 19.70 -35.29
C ILE A 76 -1.78 19.62 -35.80
N LYS A 77 -2.18 20.50 -36.72
CA LYS A 77 -3.53 20.48 -37.33
C LYS A 77 -3.82 19.16 -38.06
N GLN A 78 -2.82 18.55 -38.69
CA GLN A 78 -2.95 17.24 -39.34
C GLN A 78 -3.10 16.11 -38.32
N LEU A 79 -2.37 16.15 -37.19
CA LEU A 79 -2.52 15.20 -36.07
C LEU A 79 -3.92 15.29 -35.46
N GLU A 80 -4.42 16.50 -35.21
CA GLU A 80 -5.76 16.74 -34.64
C GLU A 80 -6.88 16.19 -35.54
N LYS A 81 -6.70 16.27 -36.87
CA LYS A 81 -7.62 15.70 -37.86
C LYS A 81 -7.44 14.20 -38.08
N GLY A 82 -6.37 13.60 -37.54
CA GLY A 82 -6.01 12.20 -37.78
C GLY A 82 -5.50 11.91 -39.19
N GLU A 83 -5.01 12.93 -39.91
CA GLU A 83 -4.41 12.78 -41.25
C GLU A 83 -3.00 12.17 -41.19
N ILE A 84 -2.26 12.47 -40.13
CA ILE A 84 -0.94 11.89 -39.84
C ILE A 84 -0.94 11.29 -38.42
N SER A 85 -0.06 10.33 -38.20
CA SER A 85 0.16 9.67 -36.91
C SER A 85 1.53 10.01 -36.33
N TRP A 86 1.76 9.63 -35.07
CA TRP A 86 3.08 9.74 -34.43
C TRP A 86 4.19 9.05 -35.26
N ASN A 87 3.88 7.89 -35.85
CA ASN A 87 4.85 7.16 -36.67
C ASN A 87 5.22 7.93 -37.94
N ASP A 88 4.29 8.69 -38.52
CA ASP A 88 4.55 9.50 -39.71
C ASP A 88 5.50 10.66 -39.37
N LEU A 89 5.37 11.29 -38.21
CA LEU A 89 6.31 12.31 -37.74
C LEU A 89 7.73 11.78 -37.56
N VAL A 90 7.85 10.54 -37.07
CA VAL A 90 9.15 9.86 -36.94
C VAL A 90 9.72 9.53 -38.32
N GLN A 91 8.90 9.06 -39.26
CA GLN A 91 9.33 8.77 -40.64
C GLN A 91 9.71 10.03 -41.43
N GLN A 92 9.06 11.16 -41.16
CA GLN A 92 9.39 12.46 -41.74
C GLN A 92 10.65 13.09 -41.11
N GLY A 93 11.23 12.47 -40.07
CA GLY A 93 12.41 12.97 -39.38
C GLY A 93 12.14 14.19 -38.49
N VAL A 94 10.88 14.47 -38.16
CA VAL A 94 10.47 15.57 -37.25
C VAL A 94 10.76 15.19 -35.79
N ILE A 95 10.51 13.94 -35.43
CA ILE A 95 10.78 13.37 -34.11
C ILE A 95 11.96 12.40 -34.20
N GLU A 96 12.92 12.56 -33.30
CA GLU A 96 14.12 11.73 -33.22
C GLU A 96 14.25 11.09 -31.84
N PHE A 97 14.59 9.79 -31.80
CA PHE A 97 14.76 9.04 -30.55
C PHE A 97 16.25 8.98 -30.20
N LEU A 98 16.66 9.72 -29.18
CA LEU A 98 18.04 9.70 -28.69
C LEU A 98 18.17 8.68 -27.55
N ASP A 99 19.26 7.91 -27.55
CA ASP A 99 19.67 7.17 -26.36
C ASP A 99 20.60 8.04 -25.50
N SER A 100 20.98 7.53 -24.33
CA SER A 100 21.83 8.26 -23.39
C SER A 100 23.19 8.64 -23.96
N ALA A 101 23.71 7.88 -24.94
CA ALA A 101 25.02 8.17 -25.53
C ALA A 101 24.90 9.29 -26.56
N GLU A 102 23.93 9.20 -27.48
CA GLU A 102 23.71 10.23 -28.49
C GLU A 102 23.24 11.57 -27.87
N GLU A 103 22.53 11.52 -26.73
CA GLU A 103 22.10 12.71 -25.98
C GLU A 103 23.29 13.55 -25.46
N GLU A 104 24.47 12.97 -25.21
CA GLU A 104 25.69 13.71 -24.85
C GLU A 104 26.16 14.65 -25.97
N ASN A 105 25.78 14.40 -27.23
CA ASN A 105 26.06 15.28 -28.36
C ASN A 105 24.87 16.20 -28.71
N ALA A 106 23.83 16.26 -27.87
CA ALA A 106 22.62 17.03 -28.14
C ALA A 106 22.50 18.22 -27.18
N LEU A 107 22.28 19.41 -27.74
CA LEU A 107 21.83 20.58 -26.98
C LEU A 107 20.31 20.69 -27.08
N VAL A 108 19.60 20.35 -26.00
CA VAL A 108 18.14 20.30 -25.93
C VAL A 108 17.58 21.56 -25.26
N ALA A 109 16.66 22.26 -25.91
CA ALA A 109 15.90 23.35 -25.29
C ALA A 109 14.69 22.81 -24.51
N PHE A 110 14.38 23.39 -23.35
CA PHE A 110 13.21 22.99 -22.54
C PHE A 110 11.89 23.59 -23.05
N ASN A 111 11.93 24.84 -23.49
CA ASN A 111 10.78 25.57 -24.01
C ASN A 111 11.14 26.23 -25.34
N GLU A 112 10.13 26.49 -26.18
CA GLU A 112 10.32 27.21 -27.44
C GLU A 112 10.95 28.60 -27.25
N ASN A 113 10.63 29.27 -26.13
CA ASN A 113 11.17 30.58 -25.79
C ASN A 113 12.69 30.59 -25.52
N GLU A 114 13.29 29.43 -25.27
CA GLU A 114 14.71 29.27 -24.97
C GLU A 114 15.52 28.80 -26.18
N LEU A 115 14.87 28.62 -27.34
CA LEU A 115 15.52 28.17 -28.56
C LEU A 115 16.58 29.17 -29.04
N ARG A 116 17.75 28.63 -29.35
CA ARG A 116 18.90 29.32 -29.95
C ARG A 116 19.34 28.56 -31.20
N VAL A 117 20.19 29.21 -31.99
CA VAL A 117 20.71 28.61 -33.23
C VAL A 117 21.55 27.36 -32.94
N GLU A 118 22.19 27.29 -31.77
CA GLU A 118 23.00 26.12 -31.38
C GLU A 118 22.15 24.92 -30.91
N ASN A 119 20.86 25.09 -30.65
CA ASN A 119 20.01 24.00 -30.18
C ASN A 119 19.79 22.96 -31.28
N THR A 120 20.05 21.71 -30.92
CA THR A 120 19.87 20.55 -31.81
C THR A 120 18.46 19.98 -31.74
N HIS A 121 17.84 20.08 -30.57
CA HIS A 121 16.55 19.47 -30.26
C HIS A 121 15.74 20.34 -29.31
N LEU A 122 14.44 20.08 -29.26
CA LEU A 122 13.46 20.70 -28.38
C LEU A 122 12.69 19.60 -27.62
N GLU A 123 12.49 19.82 -26.33
CA GLU A 123 11.64 18.98 -25.48
C GLU A 123 10.17 19.04 -25.93
N ILE A 124 9.47 17.90 -25.94
CA ILE A 124 8.05 17.86 -26.33
C ILE A 124 7.18 18.47 -25.23
N THR A 125 7.43 18.05 -23.99
CA THR A 125 6.81 18.64 -22.80
C THR A 125 7.72 18.43 -21.60
N PRO A 126 7.98 19.48 -20.79
CA PRO A 126 8.76 19.36 -19.55
C PRO A 126 8.15 18.38 -18.54
N MET A 127 6.84 18.10 -18.63
CA MET A 127 6.16 17.13 -17.77
C MET A 127 6.69 15.70 -17.96
N SER A 128 7.25 15.38 -19.13
CA SER A 128 7.75 14.03 -19.46
C SER A 128 8.86 13.53 -18.53
N MET A 129 9.54 14.44 -17.81
CA MET A 129 10.49 14.11 -16.75
C MET A 129 9.85 13.36 -15.58
N LEU A 130 8.55 13.54 -15.36
CA LEU A 130 7.82 12.95 -14.24
C LEU A 130 7.21 11.60 -14.65
N GLY A 131 7.30 10.62 -13.74
CA GLY A 131 6.55 9.37 -13.89
C GLY A 131 5.04 9.57 -13.69
N LEU A 132 4.24 8.63 -14.18
CA LEU A 132 2.76 8.66 -14.15
C LEU A 132 2.16 9.06 -12.80
N ALA A 133 2.57 8.43 -11.70
CA ALA A 133 1.99 8.72 -10.38
C ALA A 133 2.41 10.10 -9.84
N THR A 134 3.54 10.63 -10.31
CA THR A 134 4.03 11.94 -9.89
C THR A 134 3.36 13.07 -10.66
N SER A 135 3.06 12.85 -11.94
CA SER A 135 2.38 13.82 -12.79
C SER A 135 0.88 14.00 -12.46
N LEU A 136 0.32 13.14 -11.62
CA LEU A 136 -1.03 13.30 -11.05
C LEU A 136 -1.06 14.24 -9.83
N VAL A 137 0.09 14.69 -9.33
CA VAL A 137 0.16 15.72 -8.26
C VAL A 137 0.07 17.09 -8.93
N PRO A 138 -0.98 17.89 -8.68
CA PRO A 138 -1.13 19.20 -9.31
C PRO A 138 -0.12 20.20 -8.73
N TYR A 139 0.29 21.19 -9.53
CA TYR A 139 1.21 22.27 -9.12
C TYR A 139 2.49 21.76 -8.45
N ALA A 140 3.02 20.60 -8.87
CA ALA A 140 4.09 19.92 -8.16
C ALA A 140 5.38 20.78 -8.05
N ASN A 141 5.62 21.65 -9.03
CA ASN A 141 6.74 22.59 -9.07
C ASN A 141 6.75 23.61 -7.91
N HIS A 142 5.64 23.79 -7.17
CA HIS A 142 5.56 24.70 -6.02
C HIS A 142 5.81 24.02 -4.66
N SER A 143 6.20 22.74 -4.63
CA SER A 143 6.43 22.00 -3.39
C SER A 143 7.81 21.32 -3.37
N PRO A 144 8.38 21.05 -2.18
CA PRO A 144 9.63 20.32 -2.08
C PRO A 144 9.56 18.91 -2.71
N PRO A 145 10.62 18.42 -3.37
CA PRO A 145 10.62 17.11 -4.02
C PRO A 145 10.23 15.93 -3.12
N ALA A 146 10.61 15.99 -1.84
CA ALA A 146 10.24 14.97 -0.85
C ALA A 146 8.72 14.83 -0.70
N ARG A 147 7.98 15.94 -0.72
CA ARG A 147 6.51 15.96 -0.59
C ARG A 147 5.82 15.46 -1.84
N ILE A 148 6.33 15.83 -3.01
CA ILE A 148 5.86 15.33 -4.30
C ILE A 148 6.01 13.79 -4.36
N ASN A 149 7.16 13.26 -3.94
CA ASN A 149 7.39 11.81 -3.90
C ASN A 149 6.44 11.10 -2.92
N MET A 150 6.19 11.70 -1.75
CA MET A 150 5.18 11.19 -0.83
C MET A 150 3.78 11.21 -1.46
N GLY A 151 3.38 12.30 -2.13
CA GLY A 151 2.12 12.41 -2.86
C GLY A 151 1.93 11.30 -3.89
N SER A 152 2.94 11.08 -4.72
CA SER A 152 3.00 10.01 -5.72
C SER A 152 2.81 8.61 -5.11
N LYS A 153 3.45 8.34 -3.96
CA LYS A 153 3.26 7.07 -3.22
C LYS A 153 1.88 6.93 -2.61
N ASN A 154 1.27 8.04 -2.20
CA ASN A 154 -0.03 8.05 -1.53
C ASN A 154 -1.16 7.72 -2.48
N GLN A 155 -1.10 8.20 -3.71
CA GLN A 155 -2.09 7.86 -4.74
C GLN A 155 -2.16 6.35 -5.00
N LYS A 156 -1.03 5.65 -4.98
CA LYS A 156 -0.99 4.17 -5.08
C LYS A 156 -1.63 3.44 -3.89
N GLN A 157 -1.81 4.12 -2.76
CA GLN A 157 -2.41 3.59 -1.54
C GLN A 157 -3.86 4.02 -1.36
N ALA A 158 -4.35 4.91 -2.23
CA ALA A 158 -5.69 5.46 -2.16
C ALA A 158 -6.74 4.41 -2.51
N LEU A 159 -7.92 4.56 -1.92
CA LEU A 159 -9.09 3.77 -2.24
C LEU A 159 -9.78 4.37 -3.46
N GLY A 160 -10.16 3.53 -4.40
CA GLY A 160 -10.79 3.97 -5.64
C GLY A 160 -11.52 2.82 -6.33
N PHE A 161 -11.98 3.09 -7.53
CA PHE A 161 -12.62 2.10 -8.38
C PHE A 161 -11.58 1.32 -9.20
N TYR A 162 -11.09 0.20 -8.66
CA TYR A 162 -9.91 -0.48 -9.23
C TYR A 162 -10.17 -1.31 -10.50
N ALA A 163 -11.36 -1.91 -10.65
CA ALA A 163 -11.71 -2.73 -11.80
C ALA A 163 -13.22 -2.80 -12.00
N SER A 164 -13.70 -2.64 -13.23
CA SER A 164 -15.14 -2.67 -13.54
C SER A 164 -15.80 -4.03 -13.31
N ASN A 165 -15.04 -5.11 -13.48
CA ASN A 165 -15.50 -6.48 -13.26
C ASN A 165 -15.26 -6.98 -11.83
N PHE A 166 -15.04 -6.10 -10.85
CA PHE A 166 -14.81 -6.50 -9.46
C PHE A 166 -15.93 -7.40 -8.91
N LEU A 167 -17.18 -7.21 -9.34
CA LEU A 167 -18.34 -8.01 -8.92
C LEU A 167 -18.17 -9.52 -9.19
N VAL A 168 -17.38 -9.92 -10.18
CA VAL A 168 -17.15 -11.34 -10.51
C VAL A 168 -15.73 -11.82 -10.16
N ARG A 169 -14.90 -10.94 -9.59
CA ARG A 169 -13.49 -11.24 -9.29
C ARG A 169 -13.27 -11.71 -7.86
N MET A 170 -12.36 -12.67 -7.69
CA MET A 170 -11.92 -13.17 -6.39
C MET A 170 -10.54 -12.63 -6.05
N ASP A 171 -10.46 -11.32 -5.80
CA ASP A 171 -9.21 -10.66 -5.40
C ASP A 171 -9.06 -10.63 -3.86
N MET A 172 -7.83 -10.75 -3.37
CA MET A 172 -7.51 -10.68 -1.93
C MET A 172 -7.30 -9.23 -1.47
N ASP A 173 -7.81 -8.91 -0.27
CA ASP A 173 -7.58 -7.65 0.45
C ASP A 173 -7.88 -6.36 -0.34
N VAL A 174 -9.03 -6.34 -1.01
CA VAL A 174 -9.42 -5.22 -1.86
C VAL A 174 -10.33 -4.25 -1.11
N ASN A 175 -10.14 -2.96 -1.33
CA ASN A 175 -11.01 -1.91 -0.79
C ASN A 175 -11.58 -1.08 -1.93
N LEU A 176 -12.90 -0.99 -1.99
CA LEU A 176 -13.64 -0.23 -2.99
C LEU A 176 -14.24 1.02 -2.34
N LEU A 177 -13.95 2.21 -2.88
CA LEU A 177 -14.60 3.45 -2.46
C LEU A 177 -16.01 3.53 -3.07
N HIS A 178 -17.03 3.93 -2.30
CA HIS A 178 -18.43 3.92 -2.76
C HIS A 178 -18.72 5.01 -3.79
N SER A 179 -18.27 6.23 -3.51
CA SER A 179 -18.58 7.41 -4.34
C SER A 179 -17.29 8.13 -4.75
N PRO A 180 -16.43 7.52 -5.58
CA PRO A 180 -15.25 8.19 -6.09
C PRO A 180 -15.67 9.35 -7.01
N GLN A 181 -14.90 10.43 -7.00
CA GLN A 181 -15.18 11.62 -7.78
C GLN A 181 -13.99 12.02 -8.65
N ILE A 182 -14.26 12.66 -9.78
CA ILE A 182 -13.21 13.22 -10.62
C ILE A 182 -12.67 14.49 -9.91
N PRO A 183 -11.35 14.68 -9.79
CA PRO A 183 -10.79 15.87 -9.16
C PRO A 183 -11.15 17.15 -9.93
N ILE A 184 -11.48 18.23 -9.23
CA ILE A 184 -11.77 19.54 -9.86
C ILE A 184 -10.50 20.13 -10.49
N VAL A 185 -9.39 20.07 -9.76
CA VAL A 185 -8.07 20.47 -10.25
C VAL A 185 -7.41 19.24 -10.86
N LYS A 186 -7.28 19.23 -12.18
CA LYS A 186 -6.75 18.11 -12.96
C LYS A 186 -5.35 18.42 -13.44
N THR A 187 -4.64 17.37 -13.82
CA THR A 187 -3.46 17.49 -14.68
C THR A 187 -3.78 16.81 -15.99
N MET A 188 -3.06 17.15 -17.06
CA MET A 188 -3.18 16.54 -18.38
C MET A 188 -3.17 15.00 -18.32
N MET A 189 -2.42 14.44 -17.38
CA MET A 189 -2.29 12.99 -17.19
C MET A 189 -3.56 12.32 -16.67
N HIS A 190 -4.47 13.04 -16.01
CA HIS A 190 -5.78 12.50 -15.64
C HIS A 190 -6.62 12.17 -16.88
N SER A 191 -6.56 13.05 -17.89
CA SER A 191 -7.24 12.86 -19.17
C SER A 191 -6.62 11.72 -19.99
N ILE A 192 -5.28 11.62 -20.02
CA ILE A 192 -4.57 10.57 -20.78
C ILE A 192 -4.73 9.18 -20.13
N TYR A 193 -4.60 9.10 -18.80
CA TYR A 193 -4.69 7.83 -18.07
C TYR A 193 -6.13 7.29 -17.96
N SER A 194 -7.14 8.06 -18.39
CA SER A 194 -8.54 7.77 -18.12
C SER A 194 -8.84 7.67 -16.62
N ASP A 195 -8.14 8.45 -15.78
CA ASP A 195 -8.44 8.55 -14.34
C ASP A 195 -9.88 9.06 -14.11
N GLU A 196 -10.46 9.73 -15.11
CA GLU A 196 -11.87 10.12 -15.14
C GLU A 196 -12.83 8.92 -15.08
N LEU A 197 -12.42 7.75 -15.58
CA LEU A 197 -13.18 6.50 -15.49
C LEU A 197 -12.93 5.76 -14.17
N HIS A 198 -11.76 5.95 -13.56
CA HIS A 198 -11.31 5.21 -12.38
C HIS A 198 -10.77 6.11 -11.24
N PRO A 199 -11.52 7.12 -10.76
CA PRO A 199 -11.01 8.03 -9.76
C PRO A 199 -10.76 7.36 -8.40
N SER A 200 -9.81 7.92 -7.64
CA SER A 200 -9.28 7.38 -6.38
C SER A 200 -9.44 8.29 -5.16
N GLY A 201 -10.55 9.02 -5.04
CA GLY A 201 -10.76 10.00 -3.98
C GLY A 201 -12.06 10.78 -4.11
N GLN A 202 -12.19 11.86 -3.34
CA GLN A 202 -13.37 12.73 -3.31
C GLN A 202 -12.95 14.19 -3.19
N ASN A 203 -13.69 15.09 -3.85
CA ASN A 203 -13.53 16.52 -3.62
C ASN A 203 -14.25 16.90 -2.33
N ILE A 204 -13.56 17.64 -1.48
CA ILE A 204 -14.07 18.07 -0.18
C ILE A 204 -13.74 19.53 0.08
N ILE A 205 -14.49 20.12 1.01
CA ILE A 205 -14.22 21.47 1.51
C ILE A 205 -13.27 21.36 2.70
N VAL A 206 -12.10 21.98 2.59
CA VAL A 206 -11.09 21.99 3.64
C VAL A 206 -10.97 23.39 4.22
N ALA A 207 -11.06 23.48 5.55
CA ALA A 207 -10.76 24.70 6.30
C ALA A 207 -9.41 24.56 7.01
N VAL A 208 -8.54 25.57 6.87
CA VAL A 208 -7.23 25.60 7.52
C VAL A 208 -7.33 26.41 8.81
N MET A 209 -7.57 25.74 9.93
CA MET A 209 -7.67 26.35 11.26
C MET A 209 -7.35 25.36 12.37
N SER A 210 -6.92 25.84 13.53
CA SER A 210 -6.81 25.01 14.74
C SER A 210 -8.18 24.84 15.37
N TYR A 211 -8.54 23.62 15.75
CA TYR A 211 -9.84 23.32 16.35
C TYR A 211 -9.67 22.43 17.58
N GLU A 212 -9.97 22.98 18.76
CA GLU A 212 -9.97 22.31 20.08
C GLU A 212 -8.69 21.49 20.43
N GLY A 213 -7.59 21.67 19.69
CA GLY A 213 -6.36 20.87 19.83
C GLY A 213 -6.41 19.48 19.20
N TYR A 214 -7.56 19.04 18.68
CA TYR A 214 -7.73 17.70 18.10
C TYR A 214 -7.16 17.54 16.70
N ASN A 215 -6.70 18.61 16.06
CA ASN A 215 -5.98 18.59 14.78
C ASN A 215 -4.50 19.01 14.90
N MET A 216 -3.88 18.77 16.05
CA MET A 216 -2.43 18.90 16.22
C MET A 216 -1.69 17.64 15.72
N GLU A 217 -0.39 17.76 15.42
CA GLU A 217 0.49 16.62 15.08
C GLU A 217 -0.08 15.67 14.01
N ASP A 218 -0.47 16.21 12.85
CA ASP A 218 -1.02 15.46 11.70
C ASP A 218 -2.35 14.77 11.96
N SER A 219 -3.08 15.21 12.97
CA SER A 219 -4.47 14.86 13.11
C SER A 219 -5.36 15.74 12.23
N ILE A 220 -6.41 15.16 11.68
CA ILE A 220 -7.48 15.85 10.94
C ILE A 220 -8.81 15.66 11.66
N ILE A 221 -9.69 16.63 11.47
CA ILE A 221 -11.06 16.58 11.99
C ILE A 221 -11.99 16.40 10.81
N LEU A 222 -12.96 15.51 10.95
CA LEU A 222 -13.97 15.25 9.93
C LEU A 222 -15.36 15.65 10.39
N ASN A 223 -16.17 16.13 9.44
CA ASN A 223 -17.58 16.40 9.63
C ASN A 223 -18.39 15.09 9.64
N LYS A 224 -19.09 14.82 10.74
CA LYS A 224 -19.96 13.66 10.90
C LYS A 224 -21.09 13.65 9.87
N GLY A 225 -21.70 14.81 9.58
CA GLY A 225 -22.79 14.92 8.59
C GLY A 225 -22.34 14.47 7.20
N SER A 226 -21.11 14.82 6.81
CA SER A 226 -20.53 14.39 5.53
C SER A 226 -20.28 12.88 5.50
N ILE A 227 -19.76 12.29 6.59
CA ILE A 227 -19.57 10.83 6.73
C ILE A 227 -20.91 10.08 6.66
N ASP A 228 -21.92 10.59 7.35
CA ASP A 228 -23.27 10.01 7.39
C ASP A 228 -23.95 10.03 6.01
N ARG A 229 -23.62 11.03 5.17
CA ARG A 229 -24.05 11.14 3.77
C ARG A 229 -23.22 10.33 2.77
N GLY A 230 -22.10 9.75 3.19
CA GLY A 230 -21.31 8.84 2.35
C GLY A 230 -19.86 9.24 2.09
N PHE A 231 -19.36 10.33 2.68
CA PHE A 231 -17.94 10.69 2.57
C PHE A 231 -17.06 9.56 3.13
N GLY A 232 -16.03 9.18 2.35
CA GLY A 232 -15.03 8.18 2.72
C GLY A 232 -15.55 6.76 2.95
N ARG A 233 -16.83 6.46 2.66
CA ARG A 233 -17.36 5.10 2.82
C ARG A 233 -16.75 4.15 1.80
N SER A 234 -16.28 3.00 2.27
CA SER A 234 -15.66 1.97 1.44
C SER A 234 -16.16 0.59 1.81
N THR A 235 -16.09 -0.36 0.89
CA THR A 235 -16.30 -1.79 1.17
C THR A 235 -15.00 -2.54 1.03
N TYR A 236 -14.66 -3.32 2.05
CA TYR A 236 -13.52 -4.22 2.06
C TYR A 236 -13.95 -5.62 1.63
N TYR A 237 -13.25 -6.21 0.67
CA TYR A 237 -13.50 -7.53 0.13
C TYR A 237 -12.34 -8.47 0.43
N ARG A 238 -12.69 -9.70 0.82
CA ARG A 238 -11.71 -10.77 1.09
C ARG A 238 -12.33 -12.15 0.84
N PRO A 239 -11.69 -13.03 0.06
CA PRO A 239 -12.16 -14.39 -0.14
C PRO A 239 -11.58 -15.35 0.89
N SER A 240 -12.44 -16.23 1.41
CA SER A 240 -12.08 -17.45 2.11
C SER A 240 -12.04 -18.60 1.12
N ILE A 241 -10.97 -19.38 1.11
CA ILE A 241 -10.72 -20.42 0.11
C ILE A 241 -10.55 -21.76 0.81
N ALA A 242 -11.21 -22.80 0.30
CA ALA A 242 -11.02 -24.17 0.72
C ALA A 242 -10.95 -25.10 -0.50
N GLU A 243 -10.06 -26.08 -0.43
CA GLU A 243 -9.88 -27.11 -1.46
C GLU A 243 -10.12 -28.50 -0.87
N GLU A 244 -10.75 -29.36 -1.64
CA GLU A 244 -10.97 -30.77 -1.33
C GLU A 244 -9.78 -31.61 -1.81
N LEU A 245 -8.72 -31.66 -0.99
CA LEU A 245 -7.47 -32.30 -1.39
C LEU A 245 -7.62 -33.83 -1.43
N ARG A 246 -7.09 -34.42 -2.51
CA ARG A 246 -6.92 -35.87 -2.65
C ARG A 246 -5.50 -36.24 -2.25
N TYR A 247 -5.37 -37.03 -1.19
CA TYR A 247 -4.08 -37.50 -0.70
C TYR A 247 -3.61 -38.73 -1.48
N SER A 248 -2.29 -38.95 -1.56
CA SER A 248 -1.68 -40.08 -2.28
C SER A 248 -2.14 -41.46 -1.78
N GLY A 249 -2.66 -41.54 -0.55
CA GLY A 249 -3.24 -42.75 0.03
C GLY A 249 -4.70 -43.04 -0.35
N GLY A 250 -5.27 -42.29 -1.32
CA GLY A 250 -6.67 -42.44 -1.76
C GLY A 250 -7.71 -41.83 -0.82
N LEU A 251 -7.28 -41.28 0.32
CA LEU A 251 -8.13 -40.51 1.22
C LEU A 251 -8.38 -39.11 0.65
N VAL A 252 -9.59 -38.59 0.87
CA VAL A 252 -10.02 -37.30 0.34
C VAL A 252 -10.60 -36.47 1.48
N ASP A 253 -10.27 -35.18 1.46
CA ASP A 253 -11.01 -34.19 2.26
C ASP A 253 -12.49 -34.19 1.82
N ASP A 254 -13.41 -33.74 2.65
CA ASP A 254 -14.82 -33.67 2.27
C ASP A 254 -15.38 -32.33 2.71
N VAL A 255 -15.93 -31.58 1.76
CA VAL A 255 -16.64 -30.33 2.03
C VAL A 255 -18.08 -30.69 2.35
N SER A 256 -18.37 -30.73 3.64
CA SER A 256 -19.65 -31.12 4.21
C SER A 256 -19.81 -30.48 5.60
N ILE A 257 -21.03 -30.49 6.12
CA ILE A 257 -21.28 -30.08 7.51
C ILE A 257 -20.57 -31.08 8.42
N PRO A 258 -19.64 -30.66 9.30
CA PRO A 258 -18.98 -31.58 10.21
C PRO A 258 -19.97 -32.25 11.17
N ASP A 259 -19.88 -33.57 11.33
CA ASP A 259 -20.64 -34.30 12.32
C ASP A 259 -20.07 -34.11 13.74
N LYS A 260 -20.92 -34.30 14.76
CA LYS A 260 -20.53 -34.20 16.18
C LYS A 260 -19.46 -35.20 16.59
N ASP A 261 -19.38 -36.32 15.87
CA ASP A 261 -18.41 -37.38 16.12
C ASP A 261 -17.01 -37.01 15.62
N VAL A 262 -16.86 -35.94 14.82
CA VAL A 262 -15.58 -35.51 14.25
C VAL A 262 -14.65 -34.99 15.34
N LYS A 263 -13.37 -35.38 15.26
CA LYS A 263 -12.35 -34.93 16.22
C LYS A 263 -12.08 -33.43 16.06
N GLY A 264 -12.35 -32.67 17.12
CA GLY A 264 -12.20 -31.22 17.13
C GLY A 264 -13.44 -30.45 16.64
N TYR A 265 -14.62 -31.09 16.69
CA TYR A 265 -15.91 -30.44 16.45
C TYR A 265 -16.03 -29.12 17.23
N LYS A 266 -16.45 -28.06 16.54
CA LYS A 266 -16.71 -26.73 17.15
C LYS A 266 -18.11 -26.69 17.75
N SER A 267 -18.63 -25.52 18.12
CA SER A 267 -19.99 -25.45 18.64
C SER A 267 -21.02 -25.58 17.52
N GLU A 268 -22.20 -26.15 17.80
CA GLU A 268 -23.31 -26.21 16.82
C GLU A 268 -23.68 -24.82 16.29
N HIS A 269 -23.53 -23.80 17.13
CA HIS A 269 -23.81 -22.41 16.79
C HIS A 269 -22.90 -21.90 15.66
N ASP A 270 -21.64 -22.34 15.60
CA ASP A 270 -20.67 -21.86 14.61
C ASP A 270 -20.98 -22.37 13.20
N TYR A 271 -21.73 -23.47 13.09
CA TYR A 271 -22.12 -24.10 11.83
C TYR A 271 -23.50 -23.66 11.31
N ARG A 272 -24.19 -22.75 12.02
CA ARG A 272 -25.61 -22.40 11.78
C ARG A 272 -25.93 -21.88 10.38
N TYR A 273 -24.95 -21.33 9.67
CA TYR A 273 -25.13 -20.75 8.34
C TYR A 273 -24.75 -21.69 7.20
N LEU A 274 -24.23 -22.89 7.50
CA LEU A 274 -23.89 -23.86 6.46
C LEU A 274 -25.15 -24.50 5.89
N GLU A 275 -25.22 -24.57 4.56
CA GLU A 275 -26.24 -25.35 3.86
C GLU A 275 -25.84 -26.85 3.82
N LYS A 276 -26.70 -27.68 3.21
CA LYS A 276 -26.55 -29.15 3.18
C LYS A 276 -25.24 -29.62 2.54
N ASP A 277 -24.65 -28.80 1.69
CA ASP A 277 -23.37 -29.05 1.01
C ASP A 277 -22.15 -28.58 1.83
N GLY A 278 -22.35 -28.09 3.06
CA GLY A 278 -21.29 -27.59 3.93
C GLY A 278 -20.78 -26.20 3.53
N ILE A 279 -21.48 -25.46 2.66
CA ILE A 279 -21.07 -24.12 2.21
C ILE A 279 -22.09 -23.10 2.71
N ILE A 280 -21.60 -21.90 3.08
CA ILE A 280 -22.47 -20.80 3.50
C ILE A 280 -23.25 -20.19 2.33
N TYR A 281 -24.48 -19.73 2.57
CA TYR A 281 -25.29 -19.04 1.58
C TYR A 281 -24.92 -17.53 1.44
N PRO A 282 -25.10 -16.91 0.25
CA PRO A 282 -24.90 -15.47 0.07
C PRO A 282 -25.82 -14.62 0.96
N GLU A 283 -25.38 -13.41 1.30
CA GLU A 283 -26.06 -12.47 2.20
C GLU A 283 -26.17 -12.90 3.68
N ALA A 284 -25.52 -14.00 4.07
CA ALA A 284 -25.38 -14.35 5.47
C ALA A 284 -24.51 -13.33 6.22
N GLN A 285 -25.00 -12.84 7.36
CA GLN A 285 -24.24 -11.97 8.27
C GLN A 285 -23.40 -12.82 9.22
N ILE A 286 -22.09 -12.70 9.08
CA ILE A 286 -21.11 -13.51 9.78
C ILE A 286 -20.30 -12.66 10.76
N ALA A 287 -20.00 -13.25 11.89
CA ALA A 287 -19.11 -12.71 12.90
C ALA A 287 -17.88 -13.60 13.06
N GLU A 288 -17.01 -13.20 13.96
CA GLU A 288 -15.87 -14.00 14.39
C GLU A 288 -16.30 -15.41 14.81
N GLY A 289 -15.51 -16.42 14.39
CA GLY A 289 -15.71 -17.81 14.79
C GLY A 289 -16.69 -18.59 13.91
N ASP A 290 -17.59 -17.89 13.22
CA ASP A 290 -18.55 -18.50 12.30
C ASP A 290 -17.82 -19.27 11.18
N VAL A 291 -18.33 -20.46 10.87
CA VAL A 291 -17.78 -21.33 9.83
C VAL A 291 -18.38 -20.95 8.48
N VAL A 292 -17.50 -20.66 7.52
CA VAL A 292 -17.86 -20.23 6.16
C VAL A 292 -17.89 -21.44 5.22
N ILE A 293 -16.92 -22.34 5.38
CA ILE A 293 -16.80 -23.56 4.59
C ILE A 293 -16.54 -24.72 5.55
N GLY A 294 -17.56 -25.56 5.74
CA GLY A 294 -17.48 -26.82 6.47
C GLY A 294 -16.54 -27.78 5.75
N LYS A 295 -15.54 -28.29 6.46
CA LYS A 295 -14.56 -29.21 5.88
C LYS A 295 -14.15 -30.23 6.91
N THR A 296 -14.12 -31.49 6.49
CA THR A 296 -13.57 -32.60 7.28
C THR A 296 -12.40 -33.21 6.55
N SER A 297 -11.33 -33.51 7.28
CA SER A 297 -10.12 -34.11 6.74
C SER A 297 -9.90 -35.52 7.32
N PRO A 298 -9.33 -36.45 6.55
CA PRO A 298 -8.94 -37.75 7.06
C PRO A 298 -7.80 -37.62 8.11
N PRO A 299 -7.63 -38.62 8.99
CA PRO A 299 -6.55 -38.62 9.96
C PRO A 299 -5.17 -38.67 9.26
N ARG A 300 -4.23 -37.82 9.71
CA ARG A 300 -2.86 -37.73 9.15
C ARG A 300 -1.95 -38.91 9.52
N PHE A 301 -2.15 -39.50 10.69
CA PHE A 301 -1.36 -40.60 11.22
C PHE A 301 -2.29 -41.58 11.93
N LEU A 302 -2.35 -42.81 11.45
CA LEU A 302 -2.85 -43.93 12.25
C LEU A 302 -1.65 -44.40 13.09
N SER A 303 -1.71 -44.25 14.41
CA SER A 303 -0.70 -44.86 15.27
C SER A 303 -0.94 -46.37 15.34
N SER A 304 0.10 -47.19 15.49
CA SER A 304 -0.02 -48.65 15.58
C SER A 304 -0.82 -49.14 16.80
N LEU A 305 -1.03 -48.28 17.80
CA LEU A 305 -1.89 -48.54 18.97
C LEU A 305 -3.37 -48.22 18.70
N ASP A 306 -3.65 -47.43 17.68
CA ASP A 306 -5.00 -46.94 17.33
C ASP A 306 -5.69 -47.82 16.27
N GLU A 307 -4.99 -48.75 15.60
CA GLU A 307 -5.60 -49.66 14.61
C GLU A 307 -6.77 -50.50 15.16
N TYR A 308 -6.83 -50.71 16.48
CA TYR A 308 -7.89 -51.50 17.14
C TYR A 308 -9.03 -50.64 17.74
N ASN A 309 -8.92 -49.31 17.70
CA ASN A 309 -9.98 -48.40 18.13
C ASN A 309 -10.78 -47.93 16.91
N LEU A 310 -12.08 -48.23 16.85
CA LEU A 310 -12.99 -47.65 15.84
C LEU A 310 -12.95 -46.11 15.84
N ALA A 311 -12.58 -45.49 16.97
CA ALA A 311 -12.36 -44.05 17.14
C ALA A 311 -11.07 -43.52 16.48
N ALA A 312 -10.22 -44.37 15.90
CA ALA A 312 -9.01 -43.97 15.18
C ALA A 312 -9.26 -43.58 13.71
N ALA A 313 -10.33 -44.11 13.12
CA ALA A 313 -10.78 -43.75 11.77
C ALA A 313 -11.55 -42.41 11.74
N THR A 314 -11.71 -41.76 12.90
CA THR A 314 -12.49 -40.54 13.04
C THR A 314 -11.84 -39.40 12.26
N ARG A 315 -12.62 -38.79 11.36
CA ARG A 315 -12.20 -37.59 10.62
C ARG A 315 -11.91 -36.45 11.58
N ARG A 316 -11.14 -35.49 11.12
CA ARG A 316 -10.79 -34.27 11.84
C ARG A 316 -11.54 -33.08 11.25
N GLU A 317 -11.95 -32.16 12.10
CA GLU A 317 -12.50 -30.88 11.68
C GLU A 317 -11.39 -30.00 11.10
N SER A 318 -11.58 -29.51 9.88
CA SER A 318 -10.63 -28.68 9.15
C SER A 318 -11.31 -27.51 8.42
N SER A 319 -12.46 -27.09 8.94
CA SER A 319 -13.31 -26.06 8.33
C SER A 319 -12.64 -24.68 8.34
N VAL A 320 -13.01 -23.86 7.35
CA VAL A 320 -12.56 -22.47 7.26
C VAL A 320 -13.55 -21.59 7.99
N SER A 321 -13.09 -20.95 9.08
CA SER A 321 -13.86 -19.98 9.86
C SER A 321 -13.32 -18.56 9.71
N ILE A 322 -14.16 -17.60 10.06
CA ILE A 322 -13.78 -16.18 10.14
C ILE A 322 -12.75 -15.97 11.23
N ALA A 323 -11.70 -15.19 10.93
CA ALA A 323 -10.63 -14.94 11.88
C ALA A 323 -11.07 -13.96 12.98
N HIS A 324 -10.26 -13.92 14.04
CA HIS A 324 -10.52 -13.13 15.24
C HIS A 324 -10.65 -11.63 14.96
N GLY A 325 -11.72 -11.03 15.47
CA GLY A 325 -12.04 -9.61 15.34
C GLY A 325 -12.46 -9.17 13.94
N GLU A 326 -12.92 -10.10 13.10
CA GLU A 326 -13.42 -9.80 11.76
C GLU A 326 -14.90 -10.13 11.65
N GLN A 327 -15.59 -9.38 10.79
CA GLN A 327 -17.02 -9.51 10.55
C GLN A 327 -17.31 -9.19 9.08
N GLY A 328 -18.51 -9.48 8.62
CA GLY A 328 -18.95 -9.06 7.29
C GLY A 328 -20.20 -9.77 6.83
N VAL A 329 -20.47 -9.63 5.54
CA VAL A 329 -21.57 -10.29 4.84
C VAL A 329 -20.99 -11.12 3.71
N VAL A 330 -21.51 -12.33 3.53
CA VAL A 330 -21.15 -13.15 2.36
C VAL A 330 -21.71 -12.51 1.10
N ASP A 331 -20.85 -12.28 0.12
CA ASP A 331 -21.20 -11.54 -1.09
C ASP A 331 -21.29 -12.46 -2.32
N PHE A 332 -20.33 -13.36 -2.48
CA PHE A 332 -20.25 -14.23 -3.66
C PHE A 332 -19.65 -15.58 -3.29
N VAL A 333 -20.28 -16.66 -3.74
CA VAL A 333 -19.82 -18.03 -3.51
C VAL A 333 -19.52 -18.66 -4.88
N LEU A 334 -18.29 -19.13 -5.05
CA LEU A 334 -17.81 -19.79 -6.25
C LEU A 334 -17.41 -21.22 -5.91
N VAL A 335 -17.97 -22.18 -6.64
CA VAL A 335 -17.58 -23.59 -6.60
C VAL A 335 -17.07 -23.96 -7.98
N THR A 336 -15.84 -24.45 -8.04
CA THR A 336 -15.17 -24.85 -9.28
C THR A 336 -14.29 -26.08 -9.01
N GLU A 337 -13.63 -26.60 -10.04
CA GLU A 337 -12.57 -27.59 -9.89
C GLU A 337 -11.22 -26.95 -10.22
N ASN A 338 -10.16 -27.38 -9.53
CA ASN A 338 -8.80 -26.99 -9.85
C ASN A 338 -8.27 -27.80 -11.06
N ALA A 339 -7.05 -27.52 -11.51
CA ALA A 339 -6.44 -28.24 -12.63
C ALA A 339 -6.22 -29.75 -12.38
N GLU A 340 -6.27 -30.19 -11.12
CA GLU A 340 -6.12 -31.58 -10.69
C GLU A 340 -7.47 -32.30 -10.54
N GLY A 341 -8.60 -31.61 -10.77
CA GLY A 341 -9.96 -32.14 -10.59
C GLY A 341 -10.41 -32.20 -9.12
N ASN A 342 -9.76 -31.46 -8.23
CA ASN A 342 -10.20 -31.28 -6.85
C ASN A 342 -11.24 -30.17 -6.77
N LYS A 343 -12.29 -30.36 -5.97
CA LYS A 343 -13.31 -29.34 -5.72
C LYS A 343 -12.68 -28.16 -4.96
N LEU A 344 -12.80 -26.97 -5.54
CA LEU A 344 -12.33 -25.69 -5.00
C LEU A 344 -13.56 -24.83 -4.69
N VAL A 345 -13.69 -24.43 -3.43
CA VAL A 345 -14.74 -23.54 -2.94
C VAL A 345 -14.09 -22.22 -2.52
N GLN A 346 -14.61 -21.12 -3.05
CA GLN A 346 -14.18 -19.78 -2.70
C GLN A 346 -15.38 -18.94 -2.31
N VAL A 347 -15.34 -18.36 -1.12
CA VAL A 347 -16.41 -17.52 -0.57
C VAL A 347 -15.89 -16.11 -0.34
N ARG A 348 -16.40 -15.14 -1.10
CA ARG A 348 -16.07 -13.73 -0.94
C ARG A 348 -16.92 -13.10 0.15
N LEU A 349 -16.24 -12.42 1.06
CA LEU A 349 -16.85 -11.65 2.13
C LEU A 349 -16.69 -10.16 1.81
N ARG A 350 -17.71 -9.39 2.15
CA ARG A 350 -17.68 -7.93 2.09
C ARG A 350 -17.93 -7.34 3.48
N ASP A 351 -17.15 -6.33 3.85
CA ASP A 351 -17.30 -5.58 5.10
C ASP A 351 -17.39 -4.09 4.79
N GLN A 352 -18.44 -3.44 5.30
CA GLN A 352 -18.63 -2.01 5.09
C GLN A 352 -17.77 -1.22 6.08
N ARG A 353 -16.87 -0.41 5.54
CA ARG A 353 -15.92 0.42 6.29
C ARG A 353 -16.33 1.88 6.22
N ILE A 354 -17.09 2.30 7.21
CA ILE A 354 -17.40 3.72 7.45
C ILE A 354 -16.15 4.36 8.09
N PRO A 355 -15.73 5.58 7.68
CA PRO A 355 -14.62 6.27 8.32
C PRO A 355 -14.79 6.40 9.83
N GLU A 356 -13.77 6.01 10.57
CA GLU A 356 -13.72 6.08 12.03
C GLU A 356 -12.44 6.76 12.53
N ILE A 357 -12.41 7.09 13.82
CA ILE A 357 -11.23 7.69 14.46
C ILE A 357 -10.06 6.70 14.34
N GLY A 358 -8.92 7.17 13.83
CA GLY A 358 -7.75 6.33 13.55
C GLY A 358 -7.55 5.98 12.07
N ASP A 359 -8.57 6.16 11.22
CA ASP A 359 -8.41 5.98 9.78
C ASP A 359 -7.49 7.05 9.16
N LYS A 360 -6.77 6.66 8.11
CA LYS A 360 -5.81 7.55 7.44
C LYS A 360 -6.36 8.15 6.16
N PHE A 361 -6.23 9.46 6.06
CA PHE A 361 -6.53 10.24 4.87
C PHE A 361 -5.30 11.04 4.45
N THR A 362 -5.27 11.48 3.19
CA THR A 362 -4.18 12.30 2.70
C THR A 362 -4.59 13.16 1.51
N SER A 363 -3.99 14.34 1.41
CA SER A 363 -4.03 15.11 0.16
C SER A 363 -3.03 14.55 -0.86
N ARG A 364 -3.18 14.99 -2.11
CA ARG A 364 -2.23 14.68 -3.20
C ARG A 364 -0.82 15.21 -2.96
N HIS A 365 -0.64 16.15 -2.02
CA HIS A 365 0.63 16.82 -1.71
C HIS A 365 1.47 16.14 -0.62
N GLY A 366 1.15 14.88 -0.29
CA GLY A 366 1.89 14.14 0.74
C GLY A 366 1.61 14.59 2.17
N GLN A 367 0.49 15.30 2.41
CA GLN A 367 -0.01 15.62 3.74
C GLN A 367 -0.89 14.45 4.21
N LYS A 368 -0.31 13.52 4.98
CA LYS A 368 -1.08 12.42 5.60
C LYS A 368 -1.61 12.89 6.94
N GLY A 369 -2.82 12.49 7.26
CA GLY A 369 -3.37 12.67 8.58
C GLY A 369 -4.23 11.51 9.05
N ILE A 370 -4.34 11.39 10.35
CA ILE A 370 -5.22 10.43 11.04
C ILE A 370 -6.46 11.19 11.49
N VAL A 371 -7.64 10.59 11.37
CA VAL A 371 -8.86 11.15 11.95
C VAL A 371 -8.73 11.15 13.47
N GLY A 372 -8.59 12.33 14.09
CA GLY A 372 -8.50 12.47 15.55
C GLY A 372 -9.83 12.75 16.22
N LEU A 373 -10.73 13.48 15.55
CA LEU A 373 -12.06 13.77 16.04
C LEU A 373 -13.07 13.81 14.88
N ILE A 374 -14.27 13.31 15.13
CA ILE A 374 -15.42 13.41 14.24
C ILE A 374 -16.43 14.33 14.93
N VAL A 375 -16.68 15.49 14.33
CA VAL A 375 -17.51 16.54 14.94
C VAL A 375 -18.90 16.53 14.31
N PRO A 376 -19.99 16.60 15.10
CA PRO A 376 -21.34 16.76 14.58
C PRO A 376 -21.47 17.99 13.67
N GLU A 377 -22.24 17.89 12.60
CA GLU A 377 -22.39 18.99 11.62
C GLU A 377 -22.86 20.31 12.24
N GLY A 378 -23.71 20.25 13.28
CA GLY A 378 -24.19 21.45 13.98
C GLY A 378 -23.12 22.18 14.80
N ASP A 379 -22.07 21.48 15.23
CA ASP A 379 -20.97 22.05 16.02
C ASP A 379 -19.83 22.55 15.12
N MET A 380 -19.84 22.17 13.84
CA MET A 380 -18.81 22.57 12.89
C MET A 380 -18.85 24.08 12.62
N PRO A 381 -17.68 24.71 12.41
CA PRO A 381 -17.64 26.12 12.04
C PRO A 381 -18.20 26.31 10.63
N PHE A 382 -18.97 27.36 10.41
CA PHE A 382 -19.64 27.62 9.13
C PHE A 382 -19.36 29.04 8.63
N SER A 383 -19.31 29.24 7.31
CA SER A 383 -19.08 30.57 6.74
C SER A 383 -20.36 31.41 6.68
N SER A 384 -20.24 32.73 6.48
CA SER A 384 -21.40 33.62 6.27
C SER A 384 -22.29 33.21 5.09
N SER A 385 -21.73 32.47 4.12
CA SER A 385 -22.43 31.93 2.97
C SER A 385 -23.12 30.59 3.26
N GLY A 386 -23.00 30.07 4.49
CA GLY A 386 -23.55 28.76 4.90
C GLY A 386 -22.66 27.56 4.54
N ILE A 387 -21.41 27.78 4.15
CA ILE A 387 -20.48 26.69 3.82
C ILE A 387 -19.96 26.06 5.12
N ILE A 388 -20.12 24.74 5.24
CA ILE A 388 -19.59 23.95 6.35
C ILE A 388 -18.44 23.09 5.79
N PRO A 389 -17.23 23.12 6.36
CA PRO A 389 -16.12 22.31 5.88
C PRO A 389 -16.36 20.82 6.17
N ASP A 390 -15.86 19.95 5.30
CA ASP A 390 -15.87 18.50 5.50
C ASP A 390 -14.68 18.05 6.36
N LEU A 391 -13.56 18.77 6.22
CA LEU A 391 -12.30 18.48 6.89
C LEU A 391 -11.67 19.76 7.42
N ILE A 392 -11.20 19.72 8.67
CA ILE A 392 -10.40 20.81 9.27
C ILE A 392 -8.94 20.37 9.33
N PHE A 393 -8.08 21.12 8.67
CA PHE A 393 -6.64 20.88 8.57
C PHE A 393 -5.86 21.87 9.44
N SER A 394 -4.77 21.39 10.04
CA SER A 394 -3.95 22.21 10.93
C SER A 394 -3.15 23.28 10.16
N PRO A 395 -3.16 24.55 10.60
CA PRO A 395 -2.34 25.59 9.98
C PRO A 395 -0.84 25.36 10.21
N HIS A 396 -0.44 24.70 11.30
CA HIS A 396 0.97 24.45 11.65
C HIS A 396 1.69 23.53 10.65
N SER A 397 0.94 22.70 9.92
CA SER A 397 1.47 21.75 8.96
C SER A 397 1.88 22.40 7.62
N VAL A 398 1.46 23.63 7.34
CA VAL A 398 1.78 24.31 6.07
C VAL A 398 3.19 24.92 6.09
N PRO A 399 3.58 25.78 7.07
CA PRO A 399 4.90 26.42 7.08
C PRO A 399 6.04 25.42 7.25
N SER A 400 5.86 24.43 8.12
CA SER A 400 6.88 23.41 8.42
C SER A 400 7.18 22.50 7.23
N ARG A 401 6.21 22.30 6.33
CA ARG A 401 6.31 21.37 5.20
C ARG A 401 6.52 22.05 3.86
N MET A 402 6.34 23.38 3.82
CA MET A 402 6.48 24.20 2.63
C MET A 402 5.63 23.70 1.45
N THR A 403 4.46 23.11 1.72
CA THR A 403 3.57 22.59 0.66
C THR A 403 2.68 23.70 0.13
N ILE A 404 3.24 24.62 -0.67
CA ILE A 404 2.48 25.73 -1.25
C ILE A 404 1.46 25.23 -2.30
N SER A 405 1.80 24.16 -3.03
CA SER A 405 0.88 23.49 -3.97
C SER A 405 -0.45 23.09 -3.32
N HIS A 406 -0.45 22.76 -2.02
CA HIS A 406 -1.66 22.47 -1.26
C HIS A 406 -2.58 23.70 -1.13
N MET A 407 -2.00 24.87 -0.92
CA MET A 407 -2.76 26.13 -0.83
C MET A 407 -3.29 26.55 -2.20
N ILE A 408 -2.44 26.46 -3.24
CA ILE A 408 -2.84 26.78 -4.62
C ILE A 408 -4.01 25.87 -5.05
N GLU A 409 -3.97 24.57 -4.75
CA GLU A 409 -5.07 23.65 -5.06
C GLU A 409 -6.38 24.05 -4.37
N LEU A 410 -6.36 24.58 -3.14
CA LEU A 410 -7.57 25.01 -2.44
C LEU A 410 -8.26 26.18 -3.15
N ILE A 411 -7.50 27.18 -3.58
CA ILE A 411 -8.03 28.31 -4.37
C ILE A 411 -8.49 27.81 -5.74
N ALA A 412 -7.66 27.05 -6.45
CA ALA A 412 -7.98 26.50 -7.76
C ALA A 412 -9.27 25.67 -7.72
N GLY A 413 -9.39 24.76 -6.76
CA GLY A 413 -10.58 23.93 -6.60
C GLY A 413 -11.83 24.74 -6.28
N LYS A 414 -11.69 25.79 -5.47
CA LYS A 414 -12.80 26.71 -5.16
C LYS A 414 -13.23 27.52 -6.38
N THR A 415 -12.28 28.09 -7.11
CA THR A 415 -12.55 28.82 -8.36
C THR A 415 -13.24 27.91 -9.37
N GLY A 416 -12.71 26.70 -9.61
CA GLY A 416 -13.32 25.73 -10.53
C GLY A 416 -14.72 25.27 -10.12
N ALA A 417 -14.95 25.09 -8.81
CA ALA A 417 -16.29 24.76 -8.30
C ALA A 417 -17.31 25.88 -8.55
N LEU A 418 -16.89 27.14 -8.45
CA LEU A 418 -17.76 28.31 -8.62
C LEU A 418 -17.97 28.68 -10.09
N SER A 419 -16.93 28.62 -10.93
CA SER A 419 -17.05 28.90 -12.36
C SER A 419 -17.58 27.72 -13.18
N GLY A 420 -17.69 26.53 -12.58
CA GLY A 420 -18.26 25.34 -13.23
C GLY A 420 -17.33 24.71 -14.27
N ARG A 421 -16.02 24.89 -14.13
CA ARG A 421 -15.00 24.33 -15.01
C ARG A 421 -13.93 23.57 -14.22
N TYR A 422 -13.28 22.61 -14.88
CA TYR A 422 -12.07 22.00 -14.33
C TYR A 422 -10.90 22.99 -14.48
N ILE A 423 -10.00 23.01 -13.49
CA ILE A 423 -8.79 23.84 -13.51
C ILE A 423 -7.60 22.97 -13.93
N ASP A 424 -6.76 23.49 -14.81
CA ASP A 424 -5.51 22.83 -15.16
C ASP A 424 -4.38 23.17 -14.18
N GLY A 425 -3.98 22.17 -13.39
CA GLY A 425 -2.86 22.20 -12.46
C GLY A 425 -1.65 21.41 -12.94
N THR A 426 -1.49 21.18 -14.25
CA THR A 426 -0.35 20.44 -14.83
C THR A 426 0.99 21.07 -14.44
N THR A 427 1.93 20.26 -13.97
CA THR A 427 3.26 20.76 -13.55
C THR A 427 3.97 21.47 -14.71
N PHE A 428 4.42 22.71 -14.47
CA PHE A 428 5.07 23.63 -15.42
C PHE A 428 4.15 24.34 -16.43
N ASP A 429 2.95 23.82 -16.70
CA ASP A 429 1.99 24.38 -17.67
C ASP A 429 0.62 24.66 -17.03
N SER A 430 0.61 24.93 -15.73
CA SER A 430 -0.60 25.14 -14.96
C SER A 430 -1.13 26.56 -15.11
N GLU A 431 -2.44 26.74 -14.90
CA GLU A 431 -3.02 28.07 -14.76
C GLU A 431 -2.35 28.85 -13.61
N PRO A 432 -1.86 30.08 -13.84
CA PRO A 432 -1.15 30.85 -12.84
C PRO A 432 -2.07 31.26 -11.69
N GLU A 433 -1.55 31.23 -10.46
CA GLU A 433 -2.29 31.57 -9.23
C GLU A 433 -2.96 32.95 -9.30
N GLU A 434 -2.28 33.95 -9.88
CA GLU A 434 -2.78 35.32 -9.95
C GLU A 434 -4.08 35.43 -10.75
N GLU A 435 -4.21 34.68 -11.85
CA GLU A 435 -5.43 34.67 -12.66
C GLU A 435 -6.56 33.95 -11.91
N LEU A 436 -6.27 32.87 -11.21
CA LEU A 436 -7.25 32.16 -10.37
C LEU A 436 -7.79 33.05 -9.25
N ARG A 437 -6.95 33.91 -8.66
CA ARG A 437 -7.35 34.88 -7.62
C ARG A 437 -8.22 36.01 -8.19
N LYS A 438 -7.91 36.50 -9.39
CA LYS A 438 -8.75 37.49 -10.10
C LYS A 438 -10.11 36.91 -10.48
N GLU A 439 -10.15 35.66 -10.95
CA GLU A 439 -11.40 34.96 -11.24
C GLU A 439 -12.22 34.74 -9.96
N LEU A 440 -11.58 34.35 -8.86
CA LEU A 440 -12.27 34.21 -7.57
C LEU A 440 -12.91 35.53 -7.10
N LEU A 441 -12.22 36.66 -7.35
CA LEU A 441 -12.75 38.00 -7.04
C LEU A 441 -13.96 38.35 -7.90
N SER A 442 -13.95 38.01 -9.20
CA SER A 442 -15.08 38.27 -10.10
C SER A 442 -16.32 37.43 -9.74
N LEU A 443 -16.10 36.27 -9.11
CA LEU A 443 -17.14 35.37 -8.60
C LEU A 443 -17.71 35.80 -7.23
N GLY A 444 -17.30 36.96 -6.70
CA GLY A 444 -17.83 37.53 -5.46
C GLY A 444 -17.19 37.01 -4.17
N PHE A 445 -16.09 36.27 -4.28
CA PHE A 445 -15.28 35.85 -3.14
C PHE A 445 -14.04 36.73 -2.99
N ARG A 446 -13.32 36.60 -1.87
CA ARG A 446 -12.07 37.33 -1.68
C ARG A 446 -10.95 36.68 -2.47
N GLU A 447 -10.12 37.51 -3.11
CA GLU A 447 -8.92 37.06 -3.83
C GLU A 447 -7.94 36.27 -2.96
N ASP A 448 -7.94 36.50 -1.64
CA ASP A 448 -7.03 35.85 -0.70
C ASP A 448 -7.50 34.43 -0.27
N GLY A 449 -8.68 33.97 -0.69
CA GLY A 449 -9.24 32.67 -0.30
C GLY A 449 -9.74 32.58 1.16
N PHE A 450 -9.56 33.63 1.96
CA PHE A 450 -10.04 33.71 3.35
C PHE A 450 -11.51 34.12 3.45
N GLU A 451 -12.26 33.49 4.36
CA GLU A 451 -13.65 33.81 4.67
C GLU A 451 -13.85 34.04 6.17
N THR A 452 -14.91 34.77 6.52
CA THR A 452 -15.39 34.88 7.90
C THR A 452 -16.20 33.64 8.25
N LEU A 453 -15.81 32.95 9.31
CA LEU A 453 -16.53 31.80 9.86
C LEU A 453 -17.11 32.14 11.24
N TYR A 454 -18.16 31.40 11.62
CA TYR A 454 -18.82 31.46 12.91
C TYR A 454 -18.62 30.11 13.62
N ASN A 455 -18.56 30.16 14.94
CA ASN A 455 -18.49 28.97 15.77
C ASN A 455 -19.86 28.28 15.79
N GLY A 456 -19.94 26.99 15.42
CA GLY A 456 -21.19 26.22 15.43
C GLY A 456 -21.80 26.03 16.83
N GLN A 457 -20.96 26.00 17.87
CA GLN A 457 -21.42 25.78 19.25
C GLN A 457 -21.96 27.06 19.90
N THR A 458 -21.29 28.20 19.70
CA THR A 458 -21.64 29.46 20.38
C THR A 458 -22.39 30.45 19.48
N GLY A 459 -22.27 30.31 18.16
CA GLY A 459 -22.78 31.27 17.18
C GLY A 459 -21.93 32.54 17.04
N GLU A 460 -20.83 32.67 17.79
CA GLU A 460 -19.96 33.86 17.72
C GLU A 460 -19.06 33.84 16.48
N GLU A 461 -18.80 35.01 15.91
CA GLU A 461 -17.87 35.19 14.79
C GLU A 461 -16.42 34.97 15.25
N PHE A 462 -15.63 34.22 14.47
CA PHE A 462 -14.19 34.13 14.72
C PHE A 462 -13.52 35.49 14.46
N LYS A 463 -12.64 35.90 15.39
CA LYS A 463 -11.88 37.16 15.27
C LYS A 463 -10.94 37.22 14.07
N VAL A 464 -10.60 36.06 13.51
CA VAL A 464 -9.73 35.91 12.34
C VAL A 464 -10.49 35.21 11.23
N ARG A 465 -10.15 35.56 10.00
CA ARG A 465 -10.68 34.88 8.82
C ARG A 465 -9.95 33.56 8.61
N ILE A 466 -10.66 32.57 8.10
CA ILE A 466 -10.16 31.21 7.89
C ILE A 466 -9.99 30.97 6.40
N TYR A 467 -8.87 30.35 6.04
CA TYR A 467 -8.61 29.96 4.66
C TYR A 467 -9.41 28.69 4.34
N ILE A 468 -10.30 28.78 3.35
CA ILE A 468 -11.24 27.71 3.01
C ILE A 468 -11.35 27.55 1.49
N GLY A 469 -11.30 26.30 1.02
CA GLY A 469 -11.42 25.98 -0.39
C GLY A 469 -11.69 24.50 -0.64
N ASN A 470 -11.76 24.14 -1.91
CA ASN A 470 -12.09 22.77 -2.32
C ASN A 470 -10.81 22.05 -2.72
N MET A 471 -10.65 20.80 -2.27
CA MET A 471 -9.48 19.99 -2.57
C MET A 471 -9.87 18.54 -2.80
N TYR A 472 -9.08 17.84 -3.62
CA TYR A 472 -9.24 16.41 -3.79
C TYR A 472 -8.46 15.61 -2.72
N TYR A 473 -9.20 14.86 -1.90
CA TYR A 473 -8.65 14.08 -0.80
C TYR A 473 -8.79 12.58 -1.02
N LEU A 474 -7.82 11.83 -0.50
CA LEU A 474 -7.68 10.39 -0.69
C LEU A 474 -7.85 9.67 0.65
N LYS A 475 -8.77 8.70 0.72
CA LYS A 475 -8.80 7.73 1.82
C LYS A 475 -7.75 6.66 1.55
N LEU A 476 -6.92 6.32 2.53
CA LEU A 476 -5.90 5.29 2.37
C LEU A 476 -6.42 3.92 2.84
N LYS A 477 -5.85 2.83 2.29
CA LYS A 477 -6.12 1.46 2.75
C LYS A 477 -5.73 1.14 4.21
N HIS A 478 -5.13 2.10 4.91
CA HIS A 478 -4.71 1.95 6.30
C HIS A 478 -5.85 2.33 7.25
N MET A 479 -6.73 1.36 7.51
CA MET A 479 -7.85 1.51 8.43
C MET A 479 -7.53 0.95 9.81
N VAL A 480 -8.06 1.56 10.87
CA VAL A 480 -7.76 1.17 12.26
C VAL A 480 -8.36 -0.20 12.61
N ALA A 481 -9.56 -0.53 12.09
CA ALA A 481 -10.19 -1.83 12.25
C ALA A 481 -9.28 -3.02 11.88
N ASN A 482 -8.38 -2.83 10.91
CA ASN A 482 -7.43 -3.86 10.47
C ASN A 482 -6.15 -3.92 11.34
N LYS A 483 -5.94 -2.97 12.25
CA LYS A 483 -4.71 -2.83 13.06
C LYS A 483 -4.91 -3.16 14.52
N ILE A 484 -6.06 -2.84 15.09
CA ILE A 484 -6.34 -3.12 16.49
C ILE A 484 -6.30 -4.63 16.74
N HIS A 485 -5.54 -5.04 17.75
CA HIS A 485 -5.52 -6.41 18.24
C HIS A 485 -5.10 -6.39 19.71
N ALA A 486 -5.70 -7.26 20.49
CA ALA A 486 -5.37 -7.45 21.89
C ALA A 486 -5.41 -8.94 22.20
N ARG A 487 -4.54 -9.38 23.12
CA ARG A 487 -4.46 -10.76 23.55
C ARG A 487 -4.33 -10.82 25.07
N ALA A 488 -5.26 -11.51 25.71
CA ALA A 488 -5.14 -11.85 27.13
C ALA A 488 -4.41 -13.20 27.29
N ARG A 489 -5.02 -14.27 26.78
CA ARG A 489 -4.44 -15.62 26.64
C ARG A 489 -4.84 -16.17 25.27
N GLY A 490 -4.07 -17.11 24.75
CA GLY A 490 -4.30 -17.63 23.41
C GLY A 490 -3.41 -18.83 23.13
N PRO A 491 -3.48 -19.37 21.90
CA PRO A 491 -2.69 -20.52 21.50
C PRO A 491 -1.19 -20.25 21.62
N ILE A 492 -0.45 -21.31 21.88
CA ILE A 492 1.00 -21.31 21.99
C ILE A 492 1.60 -22.20 20.90
N GLN A 493 2.79 -21.85 20.46
CA GLN A 493 3.57 -22.68 19.56
C GLN A 493 4.01 -23.95 20.28
N LEU A 494 3.81 -25.11 19.66
CA LEU A 494 4.07 -26.41 20.30
C LEU A 494 5.54 -26.61 20.71
N LEU A 495 6.48 -26.14 19.87
CA LEU A 495 7.90 -26.33 20.09
C LEU A 495 8.41 -25.52 21.29
N THR A 496 8.12 -24.21 21.32
CA THR A 496 8.68 -23.25 22.29
C THR A 496 7.74 -22.95 23.45
N ARG A 497 6.47 -23.36 23.36
CA ARG A 497 5.37 -23.00 24.28
C ARG A 497 5.15 -21.50 24.42
N GLN A 498 5.64 -20.70 23.48
CA GLN A 498 5.44 -19.26 23.47
C GLN A 498 4.16 -18.87 22.71
N PRO A 499 3.58 -17.69 22.98
CA PRO A 499 2.52 -17.10 22.17
C PRO A 499 2.78 -17.21 20.66
N THR A 500 1.75 -17.58 19.90
CA THR A 500 1.75 -17.52 18.44
C THR A 500 2.04 -16.10 17.91
N GLU A 501 2.45 -16.01 16.64
CA GLU A 501 2.64 -14.73 15.93
C GLU A 501 1.45 -14.42 15.01
N GLY A 502 1.10 -13.14 14.92
CA GLY A 502 0.12 -12.59 13.98
C GLY A 502 -1.33 -12.60 14.48
N ARG A 503 -2.09 -11.55 14.14
CA ARG A 503 -3.49 -11.34 14.57
C ARG A 503 -4.41 -12.51 14.21
N ALA A 504 -4.30 -13.03 12.99
CA ALA A 504 -5.15 -14.13 12.51
C ALA A 504 -4.99 -15.43 13.32
N LYS A 505 -3.89 -15.58 14.07
CA LYS A 505 -3.61 -16.73 14.94
C LYS A 505 -3.68 -16.36 16.43
N GLU A 506 -4.40 -15.28 16.75
CA GLU A 506 -4.49 -14.73 18.11
C GLU A 506 -3.10 -14.48 18.71
N GLY A 507 -2.16 -14.03 17.89
CA GLY A 507 -0.77 -13.88 18.26
C GLY A 507 -0.52 -12.77 19.28
N GLY A 508 0.54 -12.93 20.07
CA GLY A 508 0.98 -11.93 21.03
C GLY A 508 1.89 -10.87 20.41
N LEU A 509 2.15 -9.80 21.19
CA LEU A 509 3.21 -8.85 20.88
C LEU A 509 4.55 -9.38 21.39
N ARG A 510 5.59 -9.21 20.57
CA ARG A 510 6.94 -9.62 20.93
C ARG A 510 7.58 -8.54 21.80
N LEU A 511 8.09 -8.95 22.96
CA LEU A 511 9.00 -8.15 23.77
C LEU A 511 10.44 -8.45 23.32
N GLY A 512 11.07 -7.49 22.65
CA GLY A 512 12.43 -7.63 22.13
C GLY A 512 13.50 -7.22 23.14
N GLU A 513 14.74 -7.23 22.66
CA GLU A 513 15.91 -6.84 23.47
C GLU A 513 15.89 -5.36 23.85
N MET A 514 15.43 -4.49 22.95
CA MET A 514 15.36 -3.04 23.17
C MET A 514 14.30 -2.70 24.22
N GLU A 515 13.14 -3.36 24.19
CA GLU A 515 12.10 -3.17 25.21
C GLU A 515 12.57 -3.69 26.58
N LYS A 516 13.30 -4.82 26.59
CA LYS A 516 13.95 -5.35 27.81
C LYS A 516 14.96 -4.33 28.36
N ASP A 517 15.81 -3.75 27.53
CA ASP A 517 16.79 -2.75 27.96
C ASP A 517 16.11 -1.49 28.52
N THR A 518 14.94 -1.12 27.99
CA THR A 518 14.11 -0.02 28.52
C THR A 518 13.67 -0.30 29.96
N PHE A 519 13.20 -1.51 30.26
CA PHE A 519 12.85 -1.89 31.64
C PHE A 519 14.07 -1.91 32.58
N VAL A 520 15.22 -2.36 32.09
CA VAL A 520 16.48 -2.36 32.86
C VAL A 520 16.92 -0.94 33.17
N ALA A 521 16.86 -0.03 32.18
CA ALA A 521 17.20 1.38 32.35
C ALA A 521 16.31 2.08 33.39
N HIS A 522 15.02 1.75 33.42
CA HIS A 522 14.10 2.23 34.46
C HIS A 522 14.29 1.54 35.83
N GLY A 523 15.10 0.50 35.93
CA GLY A 523 15.26 -0.29 37.16
C GLY A 523 14.03 -1.13 37.52
N ALA A 524 13.13 -1.38 36.57
CA ALA A 524 11.86 -2.07 36.79
C ALA A 524 12.03 -3.60 36.81
N SER A 525 12.86 -4.12 37.72
CA SER A 525 13.28 -5.53 37.76
C SER A 525 12.13 -6.53 38.00
N LEU A 526 11.16 -6.19 38.84
CA LEU A 526 9.98 -7.04 39.10
C LEU A 526 9.06 -7.12 37.88
N LEU A 527 8.81 -5.99 37.22
CA LEU A 527 8.00 -5.94 36.01
C LEU A 527 8.67 -6.69 34.86
N LEU A 528 9.99 -6.56 34.74
CA LEU A 528 10.78 -7.33 33.77
C LEU A 528 10.58 -8.83 34.01
N LYS A 529 10.72 -9.30 35.25
CA LYS A 529 10.50 -10.71 35.58
C LYS A 529 9.09 -11.17 35.22
N GLU A 530 8.05 -10.42 35.61
CA GLU A 530 6.66 -10.75 35.30
C GLU A 530 6.41 -10.87 33.79
N ARG A 531 7.00 -9.98 32.98
CA ARG A 531 6.85 -10.02 31.51
C ARG A 531 7.59 -11.19 30.87
N PHE A 532 8.73 -11.61 31.42
CA PHE A 532 9.50 -12.75 30.94
C PHE A 532 8.98 -14.11 31.44
N ASP A 533 8.07 -14.14 32.42
CA ASP A 533 7.42 -15.36 32.92
C ASP A 533 6.37 -15.95 31.93
N SER A 534 6.42 -15.58 30.65
CA SER A 534 5.45 -16.00 29.62
C SER A 534 5.41 -17.52 29.36
N ASP A 535 6.53 -18.21 29.57
CA ASP A 535 6.73 -19.63 29.30
C ASP A 535 7.26 -20.38 30.55
N LYS A 536 6.88 -19.90 31.74
CA LYS A 536 7.24 -20.47 33.04
C LYS A 536 7.01 -21.99 33.08
N THR A 537 8.07 -22.74 33.39
CA THR A 537 8.05 -24.20 33.53
C THR A 537 8.82 -24.62 34.78
N ILE A 538 8.29 -25.60 35.51
CA ILE A 538 8.96 -26.21 36.66
C ILE A 538 9.68 -27.46 36.15
N VAL A 539 11.01 -27.51 36.35
CA VAL A 539 11.83 -28.65 35.93
C VAL A 539 12.50 -29.30 37.15
N PRO A 540 12.47 -30.65 37.25
CA PRO A 540 13.21 -31.37 38.27
C PRO A 540 14.71 -31.42 37.90
N VAL A 541 15.60 -31.01 38.82
CA VAL A 541 17.06 -31.01 38.61
C VAL A 541 17.76 -31.85 39.68
N CYS A 542 18.65 -32.74 39.26
CA CYS A 542 19.45 -33.59 40.15
C CYS A 542 20.52 -32.77 40.88
N GLU A 543 20.60 -32.89 42.21
CA GLU A 543 21.54 -32.11 43.02
C GLU A 543 23.01 -32.53 42.80
N LYS A 544 23.23 -33.79 42.46
CA LYS A 544 24.58 -34.35 42.28
C LYS A 544 25.21 -34.03 40.93
N CYS A 545 24.46 -34.17 39.83
CA CYS A 545 24.99 -34.04 38.47
C CYS A 545 24.54 -32.78 37.74
N GLY A 546 23.56 -32.05 38.26
CA GLY A 546 23.05 -30.80 37.69
C GLY A 546 22.25 -30.96 36.40
N LEU A 547 21.92 -32.18 35.99
CA LEU A 547 21.06 -32.44 34.84
C LEU A 547 19.58 -32.46 35.24
N ILE A 548 18.72 -32.13 34.28
CA ILE A 548 17.28 -32.29 34.39
C ILE A 548 16.95 -33.77 34.57
N ALA A 549 16.28 -34.09 35.67
CA ALA A 549 15.80 -35.43 36.00
C ALA A 549 14.48 -35.73 35.25
N ILE A 550 14.06 -37.00 35.27
CA ILE A 550 12.79 -37.43 34.68
C ILE A 550 11.86 -37.79 35.83
N TYR A 551 10.60 -37.33 35.72
CA TYR A 551 9.54 -37.73 36.65
C TYR A 551 8.73 -38.86 36.01
N ASP A 552 8.71 -40.03 36.65
CA ASP A 552 7.90 -41.17 36.25
C ASP A 552 6.53 -41.10 36.96
N GLU A 553 5.49 -40.80 36.18
CA GLU A 553 4.11 -40.74 36.70
C GLU A 553 3.59 -42.10 37.20
N LYS A 554 4.04 -43.22 36.61
CA LYS A 554 3.54 -44.56 37.00
C LYS A 554 4.04 -44.97 38.37
N GLN A 555 5.29 -44.66 38.66
CA GLN A 555 5.93 -44.96 39.95
C GLN A 555 5.87 -43.79 40.93
N ASN A 556 5.34 -42.64 40.48
CA ASN A 556 5.29 -41.38 41.23
C ASN A 556 6.67 -41.00 41.83
N LYS A 557 7.73 -41.14 41.03
CA LYS A 557 9.11 -40.95 41.49
C LYS A 557 9.95 -40.21 40.45
N SER A 558 10.77 -39.27 40.91
CA SER A 558 11.79 -38.60 40.08
C SER A 558 13.09 -39.38 40.13
N PHE A 559 13.69 -39.67 38.97
CA PHE A 559 15.01 -40.31 38.89
C PHE A 559 15.91 -39.57 37.90
N CYS A 560 17.21 -39.60 38.16
CA CYS A 560 18.22 -39.04 37.27
C CYS A 560 18.67 -40.10 36.24
N PRO A 561 18.68 -39.81 34.94
CA PRO A 561 19.16 -40.76 33.92
C PRO A 561 20.61 -41.23 34.12
N VAL A 562 21.45 -40.41 34.75
CA VAL A 562 22.88 -40.71 34.97
C VAL A 562 23.15 -41.29 36.35
N CYS A 563 22.48 -40.77 37.38
CA CYS A 563 22.79 -41.11 38.77
C CYS A 563 21.78 -42.05 39.44
N GLY A 564 20.67 -42.39 38.78
CA GLY A 564 19.60 -43.20 39.34
C GLY A 564 18.78 -42.44 40.38
N ASP A 565 18.50 -43.08 41.51
CA ASP A 565 17.78 -42.49 42.64
C ASP A 565 18.66 -41.52 43.42
N VAL A 566 18.48 -40.23 43.17
CA VAL A 566 19.16 -39.13 43.86
C VAL A 566 18.12 -38.09 44.26
N GLU A 567 18.43 -37.27 45.25
CA GLU A 567 17.62 -36.09 45.58
C GLU A 567 17.53 -35.15 44.37
N VAL A 568 16.30 -34.69 44.13
CA VAL A 568 15.93 -33.85 43.00
C VAL A 568 15.18 -32.63 43.53
N SER A 569 15.61 -31.46 43.08
CA SER A 569 15.01 -30.18 43.45
C SER A 569 14.22 -29.60 42.28
N ASN A 570 13.01 -29.10 42.53
CA ASN A 570 12.15 -28.49 41.52
C ASN A 570 12.50 -27.01 41.33
N ILE A 571 12.89 -26.63 40.11
CA ILE A 571 13.35 -25.28 39.79
C ILE A 571 12.44 -24.65 38.76
N GLU A 572 12.10 -23.40 39.01
CA GLU A 572 11.36 -22.56 38.08
C GLU A 572 12.31 -21.94 37.05
N VAL A 573 12.09 -22.23 35.77
CA VAL A 573 12.85 -21.70 34.63
C VAL A 573 11.90 -21.34 33.49
N SER A 574 12.38 -20.57 32.51
CA SER A 574 11.66 -20.45 31.23
C SER A 574 11.78 -21.74 30.42
N TYR A 575 10.73 -22.11 29.71
CA TYR A 575 10.74 -23.28 28.83
C TYR A 575 11.78 -23.14 27.72
N ALA A 576 11.95 -21.93 27.18
CA ALA A 576 12.98 -21.62 26.20
C ALA A 576 14.39 -21.95 26.72
N PHE A 577 14.68 -21.67 28.00
CA PHE A 577 15.97 -22.04 28.60
C PHE A 577 16.13 -23.56 28.70
N LYS A 578 15.07 -24.28 29.09
CA LYS A 578 15.08 -25.76 29.07
C LYS A 578 15.38 -26.31 27.68
N LEU A 579 14.81 -25.72 26.64
CA LEU A 579 15.05 -26.12 25.25
C LEU A 579 16.51 -25.91 24.84
N VAL A 580 17.12 -24.77 25.19
CA VAL A 580 18.55 -24.52 24.96
C VAL A 580 19.44 -25.56 25.66
N LEU A 581 19.09 -25.98 26.88
CA LEU A 581 19.83 -27.05 27.57
C LEU A 581 19.77 -28.38 26.80
N ASP A 582 18.63 -28.69 26.17
CA ASP A 582 18.50 -29.90 25.35
C ASP A 582 19.26 -29.78 24.02
N GLU A 583 19.27 -28.60 23.40
CA GLU A 583 20.10 -28.32 22.23
C GLU A 583 21.59 -28.50 22.54
N PHE A 584 22.08 -28.01 23.69
CA PHE A 584 23.45 -28.25 24.13
C PHE A 584 23.76 -29.74 24.30
N LYS A 585 22.85 -30.52 24.90
CA LYS A 585 23.03 -31.98 25.01
C LYS A 585 23.14 -32.64 23.63
N SER A 586 22.36 -32.18 22.65
CA SER A 586 22.41 -32.70 21.28
C SER A 586 23.76 -32.42 20.58
N LEU A 587 24.44 -31.35 20.98
CA LEU A 587 25.79 -30.98 20.54
C LEU A 587 26.90 -31.64 21.37
N CYS A 588 26.56 -32.64 22.21
CA CYS A 588 27.48 -33.29 23.14
C CYS A 588 28.13 -32.33 24.16
N VAL A 589 27.49 -31.19 24.44
CA VAL A 589 27.88 -30.29 25.52
C VAL A 589 27.14 -30.73 26.79
N TYR A 590 27.82 -30.72 27.94
CA TYR A 590 27.25 -31.13 29.23
C TYR A 590 26.82 -29.90 30.05
N PRO A 591 25.54 -29.47 30.01
CA PRO A 591 25.09 -28.28 30.70
C PRO A 591 24.73 -28.59 32.17
N ALA A 592 25.75 -28.61 33.04
CA ALA A 592 25.57 -28.87 34.47
C ALA A 592 25.01 -27.64 35.20
N LEU A 593 23.79 -27.74 35.76
CA LEU A 593 23.22 -26.70 36.61
C LEU A 593 23.74 -26.85 38.05
N LYS A 594 24.42 -25.82 38.56
CA LYS A 594 24.87 -25.78 39.97
C LYS A 594 23.80 -25.13 40.83
N LEU A 595 23.14 -25.93 41.66
CA LEU A 595 22.06 -25.47 42.52
C LEU A 595 22.62 -24.71 43.72
N LYS A 596 21.89 -23.68 44.16
CA LYS A 596 22.15 -22.93 45.39
C LYS A 596 20.84 -22.69 46.10
N ASN A 597 20.92 -22.54 47.43
CA ASN A 597 19.76 -22.12 48.20
C ASN A 597 19.29 -20.75 47.76
N LYS A 598 17.97 -20.58 47.73
CA LYS A 598 17.27 -19.36 47.33
C LYS A 598 17.46 -18.19 48.32
N TYR A 599 17.95 -18.50 49.52
CA TYR A 599 18.15 -17.59 50.65
C TYR A 599 19.62 -17.46 51.01
#